data_AF-A0A950ZQS4-F1
#
_entry.id   AF-A0A950ZQS4-F1
#
_cell.length_a   1.000
_cell.length_b   1.000
_cell.length_c   1.000
_cell.angle_alpha   90.00
_cell.angle_beta   90.00
_cell.angle_gamma   90.00
#
_symmetry.space_group_name_H-M   'P 1'
#
loop_
_entity.id
_entity.type
_entity.pdbx_description
1 polymer ?
#
loop_
_entity_poly.entity_id
_entity_poly.type
_entity_poly.pdbx_seq_one_letter_code
_entity_poly.pdbx_strand_id
1 'polypeptide(L)'
;MFLVLLNDESRARMSAEVLADALGGTVLVPPERGLAFFAAAASQELLDRWWAGAVPPDSQPVYLIEHQEGLLDWIRGIDGCFLIEVRSSIDALRYDALGSAFAVLC
;
A
#
# COMPACT_ATOMS: atom_id res chain seq x y z
N MET A 1 -6.50 1.28 9.46
CA MET A 1 -5.62 0.10 9.33
C MET A 1 -4.63 0.38 8.22
N PHE A 2 -3.36 -0.03 8.37
CA PHE A 2 -2.34 0.14 7.35
C PHE A 2 -1.99 -1.17 6.66
N LEU A 3 -1.75 -1.09 5.36
CA LEU A 3 -1.18 -2.14 4.53
C LEU A 3 0.16 -1.67 4.01
N VAL A 4 1.25 -2.32 4.42
CA VAL A 4 2.60 -1.93 4.02
C VAL A 4 3.03 -2.74 2.81
N LEU A 5 3.04 -2.08 1.65
CA LEU A 5 3.33 -2.63 0.33
C LEU A 5 4.71 -2.21 -0.19
N LEU A 6 5.66 -1.82 0.67
CA LEU A 6 7.02 -1.54 0.24
C LEU A 6 7.65 -2.80 -0.37
N ASN A 7 8.36 -2.67 -1.50
CA ASN A 7 8.89 -3.85 -2.21
C ASN A 7 9.95 -4.58 -1.38
N ASP A 8 10.81 -3.84 -0.71
CA ASP A 8 11.81 -4.40 0.18
C ASP A 8 11.15 -4.93 1.47
N GLU A 9 11.32 -6.24 1.72
CA GLU A 9 10.69 -6.91 2.85
C GLU A 9 11.16 -6.38 4.20
N SER A 10 12.45 -6.07 4.33
CA SER A 10 13.02 -5.57 5.59
C SER A 10 12.45 -4.19 5.92
N ARG A 11 12.35 -3.31 4.93
CA ARG A 11 11.72 -1.99 5.06
C ARG A 11 10.23 -2.10 5.32
N ALA A 12 9.52 -3.01 4.65
CA ALA A 12 8.10 -3.23 4.89
C ALA A 12 7.83 -3.62 6.35
N ARG A 13 8.60 -4.58 6.89
CA ARG A 13 8.47 -5.02 8.29
C ARG A 13 8.84 -3.92 9.29
N MET A 14 9.97 -3.25 9.08
CA MET A 14 10.41 -2.15 9.94
C MET A 14 9.38 -1.00 9.96
N SER A 15 8.86 -0.62 8.80
CA SER A 15 7.83 0.42 8.71
C SER A 15 6.52 -0.02 9.37
N ALA A 16 6.15 -1.30 9.23
CA ALA A 16 4.98 -1.85 9.90
C ALA A 16 5.08 -1.78 11.42
N GLU A 17 6.24 -2.13 11.99
CA GLU A 17 6.51 -2.04 13.43
C GLU A 17 6.42 -0.59 13.92
N VAL A 18 7.08 0.35 13.23
CA VAL A 18 7.06 1.77 13.57
C VAL A 18 5.65 2.35 13.50
N LEU A 19 4.89 2.04 12.45
CA LEU A 19 3.51 2.51 12.30
C LEU A 19 2.59 1.91 13.37
N ALA A 20 2.77 0.64 13.72
CA ALA A 20 1.97 -0.02 14.74
C ALA A 20 2.20 0.63 16.12
N ASP A 21 3.45 0.93 16.46
CA ASP A 21 3.82 1.62 17.69
C ASP A 21 3.29 3.07 17.72
N ALA A 22 3.50 3.82 16.64
CA ALA A 22 3.14 5.23 16.58
C ALA A 22 1.62 5.50 16.55
N LEU A 23 0.85 4.63 15.88
CA LEU A 23 -0.57 4.85 15.62
C LEU A 23 -1.49 3.96 16.47
N GLY A 24 -0.95 2.97 17.18
CA GLY A 24 -1.71 2.06 18.05
C GLY A 24 -2.80 1.26 17.33
N GLY A 25 -2.62 0.99 16.03
CA GLY A 25 -3.63 0.36 15.17
C GLY A 25 -3.11 -0.87 14.40
N THR A 26 -4.03 -1.57 13.73
CA THR A 26 -3.68 -2.72 12.90
C THR A 26 -2.84 -2.31 11.70
N VAL A 27 -1.62 -2.86 11.62
CA VAL A 27 -0.71 -2.73 10.49
C VAL A 27 -0.38 -4.12 9.97
N LEU A 28 -0.58 -4.33 8.67
CA LEU A 28 -0.45 -5.62 8.02
C LEU A 28 0.59 -5.54 6.90
N VAL A 29 1.37 -6.61 6.75
CA VAL A 29 2.31 -6.80 5.63
C VAL A 29 1.81 -7.99 4.81
N PRO A 30 1.33 -7.77 3.57
CA PRO A 30 0.85 -8.85 2.71
C PRO A 30 1.98 -9.70 2.13
N PRO A 31 1.66 -10.92 1.67
CA PRO A 31 2.62 -11.83 1.05
C PRO A 31 3.20 -11.25 -0.25
N GLU A 32 2.35 -10.62 -1.08
CA GLU A 32 2.77 -9.84 -2.26
C GLU A 32 2.78 -8.36 -1.91
N ARG A 33 3.71 -7.59 -2.48
CA ARG A 33 3.91 -6.16 -2.20
C ARG A 33 4.20 -5.40 -3.49
N GLY A 34 4.28 -4.07 -3.39
CA GLY A 34 4.42 -3.19 -4.54
C GLY A 34 3.26 -3.35 -5.53
N LEU A 35 3.54 -3.14 -6.81
CA LEU A 35 2.55 -3.29 -7.88
C LEU A 35 2.00 -4.72 -7.99
N ALA A 36 2.79 -5.74 -7.62
CA ALA A 36 2.38 -7.14 -7.68
C ALA A 36 1.17 -7.43 -6.80
N PHE A 37 1.00 -6.71 -5.69
CA PHE A 37 -0.19 -6.81 -4.85
C PHE A 37 -1.51 -6.57 -5.62
N PHE A 38 -1.48 -5.69 -6.62
CA PHE A 38 -2.66 -5.38 -7.45
C PHE A 38 -2.69 -6.19 -8.75
N ALA A 39 -1.53 -6.44 -9.35
CA ALA A 39 -1.42 -6.92 -10.73
C ALA A 39 -1.12 -8.43 -10.87
N ALA A 40 -0.68 -9.12 -9.81
CA ALA A 40 -0.22 -10.49 -9.91
C ALA A 40 -1.38 -11.51 -9.91
N ALA A 41 -1.93 -11.77 -11.10
CA ALA A 41 -3.00 -12.77 -11.28
C ALA A 41 -2.64 -14.17 -10.75
N ALA A 42 -1.37 -14.57 -10.85
CA ALA A 42 -0.90 -15.86 -10.34
C ALA A 42 -1.01 -15.99 -8.81
N SER A 43 -1.01 -14.88 -8.07
CA SER A 43 -1.08 -14.84 -6.61
C SER A 43 -2.47 -14.47 -6.09
N GLN A 44 -3.48 -14.35 -6.96
CA GLN A 44 -4.81 -13.86 -6.58
C GLN A 44 -5.46 -14.73 -5.50
N GLU A 45 -5.46 -16.06 -5.64
CA GLU A 45 -6.04 -16.96 -4.63
C GLU A 45 -5.30 -16.90 -3.28
N LEU A 46 -3.99 -16.67 -3.30
CA LEU A 46 -3.20 -16.47 -2.09
C LEU A 46 -3.60 -15.16 -1.40
N LEU A 47 -3.69 -14.09 -2.18
CA LEU A 47 -4.06 -12.76 -1.69
C LEU A 47 -5.49 -12.72 -1.17
N ASP A 48 -6.44 -13.35 -1.86
CA ASP A 48 -7.85 -13.42 -1.43
C ASP A 48 -7.99 -14.15 -0.09
N ARG A 49 -7.32 -15.30 0.07
CA ARG A 49 -7.32 -16.05 1.33
C ARG A 49 -6.65 -15.28 2.45
N TRP A 50 -5.52 -14.65 2.16
CA TRP A 50 -4.82 -13.82 3.14
C TRP A 50 -5.70 -12.64 3.56
N TRP A 51 -6.32 -11.94 2.60
CA TRP A 51 -7.18 -10.79 2.84
C TRP A 51 -8.36 -11.18 3.74
N ALA A 52 -9.07 -12.25 3.39
CA ALA A 52 -10.21 -12.74 4.17
C ALA A 52 -9.85 -13.13 5.62
N GLY A 53 -8.61 -13.57 5.86
CA GLY A 53 -8.14 -13.95 7.20
C GLY A 53 -7.49 -12.83 8.01
N ALA A 54 -6.90 -11.84 7.35
CA ALA A 54 -6.09 -10.80 8.00
C ALA A 54 -6.78 -9.44 8.08
N VAL A 55 -7.58 -9.08 7.07
CA VAL A 55 -8.20 -7.76 6.95
C VAL A 55 -9.57 -7.78 7.63
N PRO A 56 -9.82 -6.92 8.65
CA PRO A 56 -11.13 -6.84 9.27
C PRO A 56 -12.21 -6.44 8.26
N PRO A 57 -13.43 -6.99 8.37
CA PRO A 57 -14.54 -6.58 7.53
C PRO A 57 -14.82 -5.09 7.71
N ASP A 58 -15.28 -4.43 6.65
CA ASP A 58 -15.62 -3.00 6.60
C ASP A 58 -14.46 -2.04 6.93
N SER A 59 -13.21 -2.54 6.99
CA SER A 59 -12.05 -1.69 7.18
C SER A 59 -11.75 -0.89 5.92
N GLN A 60 -11.40 0.38 6.10
CA GLN A 60 -10.88 1.23 5.04
C GLN A 60 -9.34 1.24 5.13
N PRO A 61 -8.64 0.53 4.25
CA PRO A 61 -7.18 0.43 4.31
C PRO A 61 -6.49 1.74 3.92
N VAL A 62 -5.37 2.01 4.58
CA VAL A 62 -4.36 2.96 4.12
C VAL A 62 -3.17 2.16 3.59
N TYR A 63 -2.89 2.27 2.30
CA TYR A 63 -1.79 1.57 1.65
C TYR A 63 -0.53 2.44 1.70
N LEU A 64 0.55 1.94 2.32
CA LEU A 64 1.88 2.52 2.22
C LEU A 64 2.63 1.81 1.10
N ILE A 65 2.97 2.51 0.01
CA ILE A 65 3.56 1.90 -1.18
C ILE A 65 4.61 2.83 -1.81
N GLU A 66 5.59 2.25 -2.51
CA GLU A 66 6.55 3.02 -3.30
C GLU A 66 5.98 3.34 -4.69
N HIS A 67 6.28 4.54 -5.18
CA HIS A 67 6.01 4.89 -6.56
C HIS A 67 6.70 3.90 -7.51
N GLN A 68 5.91 3.36 -8.44
CA GLN A 68 6.36 2.54 -9.55
C GLN A 68 5.59 2.94 -10.82
N GLU A 69 6.21 2.80 -11.98
CA GLU A 69 5.50 2.97 -13.25
C GLU A 69 4.29 2.02 -13.32
N GLY A 70 3.16 2.53 -13.81
CA GLY A 70 1.90 1.80 -13.87
C GLY A 70 1.10 1.77 -12.56
N LEU A 71 1.64 2.19 -11.42
CA LEU A 71 0.90 2.21 -10.14
C LEU A 71 -0.37 3.06 -10.21
N LEU A 72 -0.29 4.20 -10.90
CA LEU A 72 -1.41 5.15 -11.02
C LEU A 72 -2.66 4.51 -11.66
N ASP A 73 -2.48 3.59 -12.60
CA ASP A 73 -3.58 2.95 -13.33
C ASP A 73 -4.35 1.98 -12.44
N TRP A 74 -3.69 1.39 -11.44
CA TRP A 74 -4.32 0.49 -10.48
C TRP A 74 -5.05 1.25 -9.38
N ILE A 75 -4.39 2.20 -8.70
CA ILE A 75 -4.94 2.82 -7.50
C ILE A 75 -6.22 3.64 -7.73
N ARG A 76 -6.50 4.06 -8.97
CA ARG A 76 -7.74 4.78 -9.33
C ARG A 76 -9.02 3.98 -9.12
N GLY A 77 -8.93 2.64 -9.14
CA GLY A 77 -10.07 1.74 -8.98
C GLY A 77 -10.10 0.99 -7.66
N ILE A 78 -9.19 1.29 -6.73
CA ILE A 78 -9.06 0.58 -5.46
C ILE A 78 -9.59 1.45 -4.32
N ASP A 79 -10.48 0.87 -3.52
CA ASP A 79 -11.01 1.52 -2.32
C ASP A 79 -9.93 1.63 -1.24
N GLY A 80 -9.80 2.84 -0.68
CA GLY A 80 -8.86 3.13 0.41
C GLY A 80 -8.11 4.44 0.21
N CYS A 81 -7.13 4.69 1.08
CA CYS A 81 -6.22 5.82 0.96
C CYS A 81 -4.81 5.33 0.68
N PHE A 82 -4.00 6.12 -0.02
CA PHE A 82 -2.65 5.77 -0.43
C PHE A 82 -1.65 6.78 0.14
N LEU A 83 -0.63 6.28 0.84
CA LEU A 83 0.61 6.99 1.14
C LEU A 83 1.67 6.48 0.17
N ILE A 84 2.12 7.35 -0.73
CA ILE A 84 2.98 6.95 -1.85
C ILE A 84 4.37 7.54 -1.64
N GLU A 85 5.36 6.71 -1.37
CA GLU A 85 6.76 7.13 -1.31
C GLU A 85 7.24 7.48 -2.72
N VAL A 86 7.62 8.73 -2.95
CA VAL A 86 8.14 9.23 -4.23
C VAL A 86 9.57 9.70 -4.06
N ARG A 87 10.37 9.58 -5.13
CA ARG A 87 11.77 10.03 -5.16
C ARG A 87 11.92 11.47 -5.66
N SER A 88 10.88 12.02 -6.27
CA SER A 88 10.91 13.34 -6.89
C SER A 88 9.58 14.06 -6.76
N SER A 89 9.61 15.40 -6.73
CA SER A 89 8.39 16.20 -6.77
C SER A 89 7.63 16.05 -8.09
N ILE A 90 8.30 15.66 -9.18
CA ILE A 90 7.65 15.39 -10.47
C ILE A 90 6.74 14.17 -10.35
N ASP A 91 7.19 13.12 -9.66
CA ASP A 91 6.37 11.93 -9.42
C ASP A 91 5.23 12.21 -8.44
N ALA A 92 5.45 13.09 -7.46
CA ALA A 92 4.41 13.54 -6.54
C ALA A 92 3.21 14.16 -7.28
N LEU A 93 3.47 15.01 -8.29
CA LEU A 93 2.43 15.67 -9.07
C LEU A 93 1.49 14.70 -9.80
N ARG A 94 1.92 13.48 -10.06
CA ARG A 94 1.09 12.45 -10.72
C ARG A 94 -0.13 12.06 -9.87
N TYR A 95 -0.05 12.28 -8.57
CA TYR A 95 -1.06 11.86 -7.59
C TYR A 95 -1.91 13.02 -7.06
N ASP A 96 -1.58 14.27 -7.39
CA ASP A 96 -2.24 15.47 -6.84
C ASP A 96 -3.73 15.56 -7.17
N ALA A 97 -4.13 15.03 -8.33
CA ALA A 97 -5.53 14.97 -8.73
C ALA A 97 -6.35 13.87 -8.03
N LEU A 98 -5.71 12.99 -7.25
CA LEU A 98 -6.37 11.90 -6.55
C LEU A 98 -6.59 12.26 -5.08
N GLY A 99 -7.84 12.57 -4.73
CA GLY A 99 -8.20 12.91 -3.34
C GLY A 99 -7.96 11.80 -2.31
N SER A 100 -7.70 10.57 -2.75
CA SER A 100 -7.35 9.42 -1.90
C SER A 100 -5.85 9.14 -1.82
N ALA A 101 -4.99 9.87 -2.54
CA ALA A 101 -3.56 9.61 -2.60
C ALA A 101 -2.74 10.80 -2.08
N PHE A 102 -1.75 10.51 -1.24
CA PHE A 102 -0.84 11.48 -0.65
C PHE A 102 0.59 11.04 -0.95
N ALA A 103 1.29 11.82 -1.78
CA ALA A 103 2.69 11.55 -2.09
C ALA A 103 3.62 12.10 -1.00
N VAL A 104 4.57 11.29 -0.56
CA VAL A 104 5.57 11.63 0.46
C VAL A 104 6.96 11.49 -0.14
N LEU A 105 7.74 12.56 -0.10
CA LEU A 105 9.11 12.56 -0.62
C LEU A 105 10.05 11.84 0.36
N CYS A 106 10.70 10.77 -0.10
CA CYS A 106 11.57 9.90 0.71
C CYS A 106 12.94 9.66 0.05
#